data_AF-A0A5B0GNN4-F1
#
_entry.id   AF-A0A5B0GNN4-F1
#
_cell.length_a   1.000
_cell.length_b   1.000
_cell.length_c   1.000
_cell.angle_alpha   90.00
_cell.angle_beta   90.00
_cell.angle_gamma   90.00
#
_symmetry.space_group_name_H-M   'P 1'
#
loop_
_entity.id
_entity.type
_entity.pdbx_description
1 polymer ?
#
loop_
_entity_poly.entity_id
_entity_poly.type
_entity_poly.pdbx_seq_one_letter_code
_entity_poly.pdbx_strand_id
1 'polypeptide(L)'
;DPQVIGRFVDVAATPDKVIVYCAGHVVARHQRSWARHAVITDPAHRDTAATMRRALAHDRDSRREAERRHLDGHPVTLRALPDYDALFGVDFTPTPSPGNSPDGPAEEASSS
;
A
#
# COMPACT_ATOMS: atom_id res chain seq x y z
N ASP A 1 13.43 13.70 11.59
CA ASP A 1 12.63 12.57 11.10
C ASP A 1 11.77 13.04 9.93
N PRO A 2 11.84 12.41 8.74
CA PRO A 2 10.96 12.74 7.60
C PRO A 2 9.46 12.56 7.90
N GLN A 3 9.09 11.81 8.93
CA GLN A 3 7.69 11.63 9.33
C GLN A 3 7.01 12.92 9.80
N VAL A 4 7.78 13.93 10.22
CA VAL A 4 7.22 15.21 10.71
C VAL A 4 7.21 16.33 9.66
N ILE A 5 7.50 16.02 8.39
CA ILE A 5 7.40 16.99 7.29
C ILE A 5 5.98 17.58 7.25
N GLY A 6 5.89 18.91 7.14
CA GLY A 6 4.62 19.65 7.17
C GLY A 6 4.10 20.01 8.56
N ARG A 7 4.85 19.67 9.63
CA ARG A 7 4.51 20.03 11.01
C ARG A 7 5.46 21.13 11.53
N PHE A 8 4.96 21.95 12.45
CA PHE A 8 5.80 22.88 13.19
C PHE A 8 6.75 22.13 14.13
N VAL A 9 7.96 22.67 14.26
CA VAL A 9 9.03 22.11 15.10
C VAL A 9 9.67 23.21 15.93
N ASP A 10 10.09 22.86 17.13
CA ASP A 10 10.90 23.71 18.00
C ASP A 10 12.37 23.34 17.82
N VAL A 11 13.23 24.34 17.62
CA VAL A 11 14.66 24.13 17.41
C VAL A 11 15.44 24.76 18.55
N ALA A 12 16.16 23.93 19.31
CA ALA A 12 17.09 24.37 20.34
C ALA A 12 18.53 24.23 19.81
N ALA A 13 19.23 25.35 19.67
CA ALA A 13 20.60 25.40 19.16
C ALA A 13 21.57 25.99 20.21
N THR A 14 22.54 25.19 20.64
CA THR A 14 23.69 25.64 21.43
C THR A 14 24.89 25.91 20.50
N PRO A 15 26.06 26.35 21.00
CA PRO A 15 27.24 26.50 20.16
C PRO A 15 27.74 25.18 19.55
N ASP A 16 27.53 24.06 20.24
CA ASP A 16 28.00 22.73 19.88
C ASP A 16 26.93 21.86 19.21
N LYS A 17 25.65 21.96 19.57
CA LYS A 17 24.62 21.02 19.09
C LYS A 17 23.33 21.72 18.67
N VAL A 18 22.58 21.03 17.84
CA VAL A 18 21.21 21.39 17.46
C VAL A 18 20.31 20.19 17.75
N ILE A 19 19.20 20.45 18.46
CA ILE A 19 18.16 19.48 18.75
C ILE A 19 16.84 20.03 18.24
N VAL A 20 16.11 19.20 17.50
CA VAL A 20 14.81 19.54 16.91
C VAL A 20 13.74 18.71 17.58
N TYR A 21 12.67 19.37 18.01
CA TYR A 21 11.53 18.77 18.67
C TYR A 21 10.25 18.94 17.83
N CYS A 22 9.39 17.94 17.85
CA CYS A 22 8.03 18.05 17.32
C CYS A 22 7.05 17.49 18.35
N ALA A 23 6.10 18.32 18.81
CA ALA A 23 5.15 17.95 19.85
C ALA A 23 5.81 17.28 21.08
N GLY A 24 6.92 17.88 21.55
CA GLY A 24 7.69 17.39 22.72
C GLY A 24 8.65 16.22 22.44
N HIS A 25 8.66 15.63 21.25
CA HIS A 25 9.52 14.49 20.90
C HIS A 25 10.74 14.94 20.10
N VAL A 26 11.93 14.41 20.42
CA VAL A 26 13.15 14.69 19.66
C VAL A 26 13.07 14.00 18.31
N VAL A 27 13.12 14.78 17.23
CA VAL A 27 13.06 14.28 15.84
C VAL A 27 14.38 14.37 15.11
N ALA A 28 15.33 15.16 15.59
CA ALA A 28 16.70 15.21 15.07
C ALA A 28 17.67 15.73 16.14
N ARG A 29 18.89 15.22 16.10
CA ARG A 29 20.01 15.70 16.93
C ARG A 29 21.30 15.62 16.13
N HIS A 30 22.02 16.72 16.02
CA HIS A 30 23.32 16.75 15.35
C HIS A 30 24.27 17.81 15.94
N GLN A 31 25.56 17.68 15.65
CA GLN A 31 26.54 18.72 15.93
C GLN A 31 26.22 19.97 15.10
N ARG A 32 26.36 21.14 15.70
CA ARG A 32 26.20 22.41 15.00
C ARG A 32 27.35 22.60 14.02
N SER A 33 26.99 22.86 12.76
CA SER A 33 27.93 23.30 11.74
C SER A 33 27.89 24.82 11.62
N TRP A 34 29.06 25.42 11.42
CA TRP A 34 29.23 26.85 11.14
C TRP A 34 29.58 27.13 9.68
N ALA A 35 29.56 26.10 8.83
CA ALA A 35 29.78 26.25 7.39
C ALA A 35 28.65 27.05 6.75
N ARG A 36 28.99 27.93 5.80
CA ARG A 36 27.99 28.80 5.13
C ARG A 36 27.12 28.07 4.09
N HIS A 37 27.55 26.89 3.61
CA HIS A 37 26.92 26.15 2.50
C HIS A 37 27.02 24.64 2.75
N ALA A 38 26.35 24.14 3.79
CA ALA A 38 26.35 22.73 4.12
C ALA A 38 24.92 22.17 4.12
N VAL A 39 24.75 20.98 3.54
CA VAL A 39 23.55 20.17 3.72
C VAL A 39 23.84 19.17 4.80
N ILE A 40 23.15 19.29 5.93
CA ILE A 40 23.28 18.36 7.06
C ILE A 40 22.07 17.44 7.02
N THR A 41 22.31 16.18 6.69
CA THR A 41 21.30 15.14 6.72
C THR A 41 21.70 14.10 7.75
N ASP A 42 20.88 13.95 8.78
CA ASP A 42 21.01 12.87 9.74
C ASP A 42 20.86 11.50 9.05
N PRO A 43 21.77 10.53 9.28
CA PRO A 43 21.66 9.20 8.68
C PRO A 43 20.31 8.53 8.94
N ALA A 44 19.79 8.60 10.16
CA ALA A 44 18.50 8.02 10.50
C ALA A 44 17.34 8.69 9.73
N HIS A 45 17.40 10.02 9.54
CA HIS A 45 16.46 10.72 8.65
C HIS A 45 16.45 10.12 7.23
N ARG A 46 17.62 9.86 6.65
CA ARG A 46 17.75 9.31 5.29
C ARG A 46 17.17 7.90 5.20
N ASP A 47 17.45 7.07 6.21
CA ASP A 47 17.02 5.68 6.25
C ASP A 47 15.50 5.58 6.42
N THR A 48 14.92 6.36 7.33
CA THR A 48 13.45 6.46 7.48
C THR A 48 12.81 6.93 6.18
N ALA A 49 13.37 7.93 5.51
CA ALA A 49 12.84 8.42 4.25
C ALA A 49 12.91 7.36 3.14
N ALA A 50 13.98 6.57 3.10
CA ALA A 50 14.13 5.47 2.14
C ALA A 50 13.10 4.36 2.38
N THR A 51 12.81 4.02 3.64
CA THR A 51 11.77 3.05 4.01
C THR A 51 10.38 3.57 3.61
N MET A 52 10.05 4.82 3.92
CA MET A 52 8.77 5.43 3.55
C MET A 52 8.55 5.46 2.04
N ARG A 53 9.60 5.79 1.26
CA ARG A 53 9.52 5.77 -0.21
C ARG A 53 9.25 4.36 -0.75
N ARG A 54 9.89 3.34 -0.18
CA ARG A 54 9.64 1.93 -0.57
C ARG A 54 8.21 1.51 -0.26
N ALA A 55 7.69 1.85 0.93
CA ALA A 55 6.31 1.55 1.30
C ALA A 55 5.30 2.24 0.36
N LEU A 56 5.54 3.51 0.01
CA LEU A 56 4.68 4.23 -0.94
C LEU A 56 4.73 3.63 -2.36
N ALA A 57 5.90 3.18 -2.82
CA ALA A 57 6.01 2.51 -4.11
C ALA A 57 5.20 1.21 -4.12
N HIS A 58 5.32 0.40 -3.07
CA HIS A 58 4.55 -0.84 -2.92
C HIS A 58 3.04 -0.57 -2.90
N ASP A 59 2.55 0.39 -2.11
CA ASP A 59 1.13 0.76 -2.09
C ASP A 59 0.61 1.17 -3.48
N ARG A 60 1.41 1.92 -4.25
CA ARG A 60 1.07 2.31 -5.63
C ARG A 60 0.99 1.11 -6.56
N ASP A 61 1.92 0.17 -6.46
CA ASP A 61 1.94 -1.03 -7.29
C ASP A 61 0.74 -1.94 -6.96
N SER A 62 0.44 -2.16 -5.68
CA SER A 62 -0.75 -2.90 -5.25
C SER A 62 -2.05 -2.26 -5.74
N ARG A 63 -2.17 -0.93 -5.73
CA ARG A 63 -3.33 -0.23 -6.29
C ARG A 63 -3.43 -0.40 -7.80
N ARG A 64 -2.31 -0.35 -8.52
CA ARG A 64 -2.29 -0.60 -9.97
C ARG A 64 -2.68 -2.03 -10.33
N GLU A 65 -2.26 -3.01 -9.54
CA GLU A 65 -2.65 -4.41 -9.73
C GLU A 65 -4.16 -4.63 -9.47
N ALA A 66 -4.71 -3.93 -8.48
CA ALA A 66 -6.15 -3.91 -8.22
C ALA A 66 -6.93 -3.18 -9.34
N GLU A 67 -6.34 -2.18 -10.00
CA GLU A 67 -6.88 -1.52 -11.19
C GLU A 67 -6.60 -2.32 -12.47
N ARG A 68 -7.21 -3.52 -12.66
CA ARG A 68 -7.20 -4.13 -14.01
C ARG A 68 -8.09 -3.34 -14.94
N ARG A 69 -7.59 -3.06 -16.14
CA ARG A 69 -8.32 -2.39 -17.22
C ARG A 69 -9.42 -3.33 -17.73
N HIS A 70 -10.65 -2.83 -17.82
CA HIS A 70 -11.67 -3.49 -18.63
C HIS A 70 -11.22 -3.48 -20.11
N LEU A 71 -11.76 -4.41 -20.90
CA LEU A 71 -11.44 -4.56 -22.33
C LEU A 71 -11.75 -3.31 -23.16
N ASP A 72 -12.59 -2.41 -22.63
CA ASP A 72 -12.95 -1.10 -23.20
C ASP A 72 -11.96 0.03 -22.83
N GLY A 73 -10.92 -0.26 -22.05
CA GLY A 73 -9.88 0.68 -21.65
C GLY A 73 -10.23 1.58 -20.46
N HIS A 74 -11.42 1.45 -19.88
CA HIS A 74 -11.79 2.22 -18.68
C HIS A 74 -11.10 1.66 -17.43
N PRO A 75 -10.36 2.50 -16.66
CA PRO A 75 -9.81 2.09 -15.38
C PRO A 75 -10.96 1.90 -14.39
N VAL A 76 -11.16 0.67 -13.92
CA VAL A 76 -12.11 0.35 -12.85
C VAL A 76 -11.31 -0.20 -11.69
N THR A 77 -11.48 0.39 -10.50
CA THR A 77 -10.90 -0.14 -9.27
C THR A 77 -11.55 -1.50 -8.99
N LEU A 78 -10.85 -2.62 -9.21
CA LEU A 78 -11.38 -3.94 -8.88
C LEU A 78 -11.08 -4.24 -7.42
N ARG A 79 -12.16 -4.35 -6.63
CA ARG A 79 -12.12 -4.96 -5.31
C ARG A 79 -12.34 -6.47 -5.43
N ALA A 80 -11.87 -7.24 -4.45
CA ALA A 80 -12.15 -8.68 -4.41
C ALA A 80 -13.68 -8.90 -4.44
N LEU A 81 -14.15 -9.87 -5.23
CA LEU A 81 -15.58 -10.12 -5.40
C LEU A 81 -16.33 -10.27 -4.06
N PRO A 82 -15.79 -10.95 -3.03
CA PRO A 82 -16.42 -11.03 -1.71
C PRO A 82 -16.66 -9.69 -1.00
N ASP A 83 -15.85 -8.66 -1.29
CA ASP A 83 -16.04 -7.33 -0.71
C ASP A 83 -17.25 -6.62 -1.31
N TYR A 84 -17.53 -6.84 -2.60
CA TYR A 84 -18.74 -6.36 -3.24
C TYR A 84 -19.95 -7.17 -2.79
N ASP A 85 -19.79 -8.48 -2.64
CA ASP A 85 -20.83 -9.38 -2.13
C ASP A 85 -21.29 -8.93 -0.73
N ALA A 86 -20.35 -8.62 0.16
CA ALA A 86 -20.63 -8.07 1.48
C ALA A 86 -21.24 -6.66 1.45
N LEU A 87 -20.79 -5.79 0.53
CA LEU A 87 -21.29 -4.42 0.42
C LEU A 87 -22.73 -4.37 -0.09
N PHE A 88 -23.07 -5.22 -1.07
CA PHE A 88 -24.40 -5.28 -1.69
C PHE A 88 -25.30 -6.36 -1.08
N GLY A 89 -24.78 -7.16 -0.14
CA GLY A 89 -25.53 -8.22 0.55
C GLY A 89 -25.95 -9.37 -0.38
N VAL A 90 -25.19 -9.61 -1.45
CA VAL A 90 -25.46 -10.71 -2.39
C VAL A 90 -24.67 -11.94 -1.97
N ASP A 91 -25.35 -13.07 -1.82
CA ASP A 91 -24.72 -14.34 -1.48
C ASP A 91 -24.91 -15.32 -2.65
N PHE A 92 -23.85 -15.50 -3.44
CA PHE A 92 -23.82 -16.44 -4.56
C PHE A 92 -23.21 -17.77 -4.10
N THR A 93 -23.84 -18.45 -3.15
CA THR A 93 -23.60 -19.88 -2.95
C THR A 93 -24.40 -20.65 -4.00
N PRO A 94 -23.77 -21.17 -5.08
CA PRO A 94 -24.45 -22.09 -5.97
C PRO A 94 -24.84 -23.31 -5.14
N THR A 95 -26.13 -23.45 -4.85
CA THR A 95 -26.64 -24.73 -4.34
C THR A 95 -26.42 -25.72 -5.48
N PRO A 96 -25.62 -26.79 -5.31
CA PRO A 96 -25.48 -27.79 -6.35
C PRO A 96 -26.86 -28.36 -6.60
N SER A 97 -27.45 -28.01 -7.75
CA SER A 97 -28.75 -28.53 -8.13
C SER A 97 -28.59 -30.05 -8.27
N PRO A 98 -29.39 -30.88 -7.56
CA PRO A 98 -29.24 -32.34 -7.58
C PRO A 98 -29.56 -33.00 -8.94
N GLY A 99 -29.59 -32.24 -10.04
CA GLY A 99 -29.86 -32.73 -11.39
C GLY A 99 -28.65 -32.98 -12.29
N ASN A 100 -27.44 -32.50 -11.94
CA ASN A 100 -26.23 -32.76 -12.75
C ASN A 100 -25.44 -33.94 -12.17
N SER A 101 -26.03 -35.14 -12.24
CA SER A 101 -25.26 -36.38 -12.20
C SER A 101 -24.72 -36.64 -13.62
N PRO A 102 -23.41 -36.81 -13.83
CA PRO A 102 -22.83 -37.05 -15.15
C PRO A 102 -22.99 -38.50 -15.63
N ASP A 103 -23.88 -39.29 -15.02
CA ASP A 103 -23.94 -40.73 -15.23
C ASP A 103 -25.29 -41.13 -15.90
N GLY A 104 -25.33 -41.00 -17.22
CA GLY A 104 -26.35 -41.61 -18.07
C GLY A 104 -25.71 -42.73 -18.90
N PRO A 105 -26.34 -43.91 -19.04
CA PRO A 105 -25.68 -45.09 -19.61
C PRO A 105 -25.43 -44.92 -21.11
N ALA A 106 -24.21 -45.25 -21.53
CA ALA A 106 -23.86 -45.43 -22.92
C ALA A 106 -24.56 -46.69 -23.45
N GLU A 107 -25.64 -46.50 -24.23
CA GLU A 107 -26.21 -47.58 -25.02
C GLU A 107 -25.56 -47.60 -26.40
N GLU A 108 -24.90 -48.72 -26.66
CA GLU A 108 -24.19 -49.14 -27.84
C GLU A 108 -25.18 -49.35 -29.01
N ALA A 109 -24.85 -48.85 -30.20
CA ALA A 109 -25.43 -49.35 -31.44
C ALA A 109 -24.37 -49.35 -32.54
N SER A 110 -23.72 -50.52 -32.67
CA SER A 110 -22.86 -50.90 -33.77
C SER A 110 -23.66 -51.59 -34.88
N SER A 111 -23.31 -51.27 -36.13
CA SER A 111 -23.49 -52.03 -37.38
C SER A 111 -24.88 -52.02 -38.06
N SER A 112 -24.95 -51.49 -39.29
CA SER A 112 -24.63 -52.26 -40.50
C SER A 112 -24.37 -51.37 -41.72
#